data_AF-A0A9D7ZU81-F1
#
_entry.id   AF-A0A9D7ZU81-F1
#
_cell.length_a   1.000
_cell.length_b   1.000
_cell.length_c   1.000
_cell.angle_alpha   90.00
_cell.angle_beta   90.00
_cell.angle_gamma   90.00
#
_symmetry.space_group_name_H-M   'P 1'
#
loop_
_entity.id
_entity.type
_entity.pdbx_description
1 polymer ?
#
loop_
_entity_poly.entity_id
_entity_poly.type
_entity_poly.pdbx_seq_one_letter_code
_entity_poly.pdbx_strand_id
1 'polypeptide(L)' 'FIVDFRVSYLIKDFKISLMMNNVFNTEYSLRPITIEAPRSTSLQVVMTI' A
#
# COMPACT_ATOMS: atom_id res chain seq x y z
N PHE A 1 -3.12 14.60 7.33
CA PHE A 1 -3.66 14.02 6.08
C PHE A 1 -2.92 12.72 5.83
N ILE A 2 -3.63 11.63 5.59
CA ILE A 2 -3.03 10.34 5.25
C ILE A 2 -3.16 10.19 3.74
N VAL A 3 -2.06 9.89 3.06
CA VAL A 3 -2.03 9.72 1.61
C VAL A 3 -1.54 8.31 1.31
N ASP A 4 -2.37 7.60 0.57
CA ASP A 4 -2.08 6.26 0.09
C ASP A 4 -1.84 6.30 -1.43
N PHE A 5 -0.84 5.56 -1.86
CA PHE A 5 -0.43 5.45 -3.25
C PHE A 5 -0.58 4.02 -3.72
N ARG A 6 -1.29 3.82 -4.82
CA ARG A 6 -1.44 2.50 -5.46
C ARG A 6 -1.23 2.65 -6.95
N VAL A 7 -0.28 1.90 -7.49
CA VAL A 7 -0.04 1.77 -8.92
C VAL A 7 -0.10 0.31 -9.31
N SER A 8 -0.94 0.01 -10.28
CA SER A 8 -1.05 -1.32 -10.87
C SER A 8 -0.74 -1.24 -12.35
N TYR A 9 0.09 -2.16 -12.82
CA TYR A 9 0.44 -2.30 -14.22
C TYR A 9 0.17 -3.74 -14.66
N LEU A 10 -0.49 -3.87 -15.81
CA LEU A 10 -0.86 -5.15 -16.40
C LEU A 10 0.02 -5.38 -17.63
N ILE A 11 0.80 -6.46 -17.59
CA ILE A 11 1.65 -6.92 -18.69
C ILE A 11 1.18 -8.32 -19.07
N LYS A 12 0.37 -8.41 -20.14
CA LYS A 12 -0.24 -9.67 -20.61
C LYS A 12 -0.95 -10.40 -19.45
N ASP A 13 -0.34 -11.45 -18.95
CA ASP A 13 -0.87 -12.35 -17.93
C ASP A 13 -0.38 -12.00 -16.51
N PHE A 14 0.48 -10.97 -16.38
CA PHE A 14 1.04 -10.53 -15.12
C PHE A 14 0.49 -9.17 -14.72
N LYS A 15 -0.19 -9.11 -13.58
CA LYS A 15 -0.58 -7.88 -12.92
C LYS A 15 0.38 -7.60 -11.78
N ILE A 16 1.23 -6.61 -11.98
CA ILE A 16 2.13 -6.09 -10.94
C ILE A 16 1.40 -4.91 -10.27
N SER A 17 1.24 -4.96 -8.96
CA SER A 17 0.61 -3.91 -8.17
C SER A 17 1.55 -3.49 -7.04
N LEU A 18 1.91 -2.22 -7.00
CA LEU A 18 2.66 -1.60 -5.94
C LEU A 18 1.71 -0.75 -5.10
N MET A 19 1.68 -1.00 -3.79
CA MET A 19 0.88 -0.23 -2.85
C MET A 19 1.82 0.34 -1.79
N MET A 20 1.70 1.63 -1.54
CA MET A 20 2.38 2.34 -0.47
C MET A 20 1.32 3.02 0.37
N ASN A 21 1.13 2.51 1.58
CA ASN A 21 0.25 3.14 2.56
C ASN A 21 1.07 4.11 3.41
N ASN A 22 0.48 5.25 3.69
CA ASN A 22 1.09 6.31 4.50
C ASN A 22 2.41 6.84 3.90
N VAL A 23 2.33 7.41 2.69
CA VAL A 23 3.48 7.93 1.93
C VAL A 23 4.29 8.96 2.73
N PHE A 24 3.60 9.78 3.53
CA PHE A 24 4.22 10.84 4.35
C PHE A 24 4.67 10.37 5.73
N ASN A 25 4.58 9.06 6.02
CA ASN A 25 4.96 8.47 7.32
C ASN A 25 4.33 9.23 8.51
N THR A 26 3.09 9.67 8.35
CA THR A 26 2.35 10.39 9.38
C THR A 26 1.83 9.42 10.42
N GLU A 27 2.33 9.52 11.65
CA GLU A 27 1.83 8.72 12.76
C GLU A 27 0.38 9.10 13.07
N TYR A 28 -0.52 8.13 13.02
CA TYR A 28 -1.93 8.33 13.30
C TYR A 28 -2.48 7.14 14.07
N SER A 29 -3.47 7.42 14.92
CA SER A 29 -4.13 6.44 15.76
C SER A 29 -5.64 6.53 15.51
N LEU A 30 -6.19 5.49 14.88
CA LEU A 30 -7.64 5.35 14.64
C LEU A 30 -8.40 4.93 15.91
N ARG A 31 -7.71 4.27 16.83
CA ARG A 31 -8.25 3.79 18.10
C ARG A 31 -7.26 4.11 19.21
N PRO A 32 -7.72 4.62 20.37
CA PRO A 32 -6.86 4.84 21.53
C PRO A 32 -6.06 3.56 21.82
N ILE A 33 -4.74 3.67 22.01
CA ILE A 33 -3.76 2.58 22.24
C ILE A 33 -3.26 1.82 21.01
N THR A 34 -3.91 1.94 19.84
CA THR A 34 -3.42 1.24 18.62
C THR A 34 -2.65 2.22 17.74
N ILE A 35 -1.33 2.04 17.66
CA ILE A 35 -0.47 2.74 16.70
C ILE A 35 -0.54 1.95 15.39
N GLU A 36 -1.16 2.53 14.37
CA GLU A 36 -1.21 1.94 13.03
C GLU A 36 0.17 1.96 12.38
N ALA A 37 0.42 1.06 11.42
CA ALA A 37 1.73 0.93 10.78
C ALA A 37 2.17 2.28 10.15
N PRO A 38 3.33 2.84 10.55
CA PRO A 38 3.72 4.21 10.19
C PRO A 38 4.05 4.39 8.70
N ARG A 39 4.59 3.38 8.04
CA ARG A 39 4.73 3.33 6.57
C ARG A 39 4.77 1.87 6.15
N SER A 40 3.92 1.50 5.21
CA SER A 40 3.89 0.13 4.69
C SER A 40 3.98 0.16 3.16
N THR A 41 4.98 -0.53 2.62
CA THR A 41 5.15 -0.73 1.19
C THR A 41 4.91 -2.20 0.89
N SER A 42 3.92 -2.50 0.06
CA SER A 42 3.65 -3.85 -0.42
C SER A 42 3.77 -3.92 -1.93
N LEU A 43 4.39 -5.00 -2.41
CA LEU A 43 4.51 -5.34 -3.81
C LEU A 43 3.75 -6.64 -4.03
N GLN A 44 2.79 -6.59 -4.93
CA GLN A 44 1.93 -7.71 -5.27
C GLN A 44 2.14 -8.05 -6.75
N VAL A 45 2.44 -9.31 -7.03
CA VAL A 45 2.49 -9.83 -8.42
C VAL A 45 1.43 -10.90 -8.51
N VAL A 46 0.45 -10.69 -9.38
CA VAL A 46 -0.61 -11.65 -9.67
C VAL A 46 -0.39 -12.17 -11.08
N MET A 47 -0.26 -13.47 -11.22
CA MET A 47 -0.27 -14.15 -12.52
C MET A 47 -1.70 -14.66 -12.75
N THR A 48 -2.33 -14.22 -13.84
CA THR A 48 -3.62 -14.72 -14.28
C THR A 48 -3.35 -15.71 -15.42
N ILE A 49 -3.40 -17.00 -15.09
CA ILE A 49 -3.26 -18.13 -16.03
C ILE A 49 -4.60 -18.38 -16.73
#